data_AF-A0A378QFS8-F1
#
_entry.id   AF-A0A378QFS8-F1
#
_cell.length_a   1.000
_cell.length_b   1.000
_cell.length_c   1.000
_cell.angle_alpha   90.00
_cell.angle_beta   90.00
_cell.angle_gamma   90.00
#
_symmetry.space_group_name_H-M   'P 1'
#
loop_
_entity.id
_entity.type
_entity.pdbx_description
1 polymer ?
#
loop_
_entity_poly.entity_id
_entity_poly.type
_entity_poly.pdbx_seq_one_letter_code
_entity_poly.pdbx_strand_id
1 'polypeptide(L)'
;MNSTKKQLPIGIQTLSKLRQNDECYYVDKTPKIIEMIGKSDYIFLSRPRRFGKSLTLDTVAELFCANKDLFIGLYAENHWDWTVKHPVIRISFGGNVSFDEQYLQRIFNRLLSKP
;
A
#
# COMPACT_ATOMS: atom_id res chain seq x y z
N MET A 1 -7.90 16.84 -30.25
CA MET A 1 -7.99 16.07 -28.98
C MET A 1 -7.49 16.96 -27.86
N ASN A 2 -8.39 17.52 -27.05
CA ASN A 2 -7.99 18.27 -25.86
C ASN A 2 -7.47 17.27 -24.84
N SER A 3 -6.15 17.08 -24.78
CA SER A 3 -5.50 16.29 -23.74
C SER A 3 -5.65 17.04 -22.42
N THR A 4 -6.71 16.75 -21.68
CA THR A 4 -6.86 17.19 -20.30
C THR A 4 -5.69 16.63 -19.49
N LYS A 5 -4.81 17.53 -19.05
CA LYS A 5 -3.63 17.18 -18.26
C LYS A 5 -4.08 16.54 -16.94
N LYS A 6 -3.64 15.32 -16.66
CA LYS A 6 -3.90 14.66 -15.37
C LYS A 6 -3.22 15.43 -14.22
N GLN A 7 -3.74 15.32 -13.02
CA GLN A 7 -3.17 15.97 -11.85
C GLN A 7 -2.02 15.14 -11.26
N LEU A 8 -1.10 15.78 -10.53
CA LEU A 8 -0.14 15.04 -9.71
C LEU A 8 -0.82 14.57 -8.42
N PRO A 9 -0.61 13.33 -7.95
CA PRO A 9 -1.28 12.76 -6.79
C PRO A 9 -0.68 13.28 -5.47
N ILE A 10 -0.63 14.60 -5.29
CA ILE A 10 -0.02 15.23 -4.12
C ILE A 10 -0.85 14.93 -2.88
N GLY A 11 -0.22 14.33 -1.86
CA GLY A 11 -0.87 14.00 -0.60
C GLY A 11 -1.75 12.75 -0.64
N ILE A 12 -1.88 12.07 -1.79
CA ILE A 12 -2.59 10.80 -1.89
C ILE A 12 -1.69 9.68 -1.38
N GLN A 13 -2.18 8.90 -0.42
CA GLN A 13 -1.42 7.85 0.25
C GLN A 13 -2.02 6.45 0.09
N THR A 14 -3.19 6.34 -0.51
CA THR A 14 -3.85 5.05 -0.77
C THR A 14 -3.98 4.82 -2.27
N LEU A 15 -3.76 3.58 -2.69
CA LEU A 15 -3.89 3.15 -4.08
C LEU A 15 -5.33 3.32 -4.54
N SER A 16 -6.30 2.88 -3.73
CA SER A 16 -7.73 3.05 -4.04
C SER A 16 -8.11 4.50 -4.38
N LYS A 17 -7.69 5.48 -3.57
CA LYS A 17 -7.95 6.90 -3.85
C LYS A 17 -7.19 7.40 -5.08
N LEU A 18 -5.98 6.90 -5.31
CA LEU A 18 -5.19 7.27 -6.49
C LEU A 18 -5.81 6.73 -7.79
N ARG A 19 -6.43 5.55 -7.73
CA ARG A 19 -7.06 4.88 -8.87
C ARG A 19 -8.47 5.40 -9.13
N GLN A 20 -9.07 6.11 -8.18
CA GLN A 20 -10.37 6.74 -8.33
C GLN A 20 -10.37 7.75 -9.50
N ASN A 21 -11.32 7.60 -10.42
CA ASN A 21 -11.58 8.46 -11.57
C ASN A 21 -10.46 8.57 -12.63
N ASP A 22 -9.33 7.88 -12.47
CA ASP A 22 -8.16 7.94 -13.39
C ASP A 22 -7.64 9.38 -13.69
N GLU A 23 -7.87 10.33 -12.78
CA GLU A 23 -7.57 11.75 -12.96
C GLU A 23 -6.12 12.12 -12.59
N CYS A 24 -5.36 11.20 -12.00
CA CYS A 24 -4.01 11.43 -11.51
C CYS A 24 -2.94 10.65 -12.29
N TYR A 25 -1.75 11.23 -12.40
CA TYR A 25 -0.58 10.49 -12.87
C TYR A 25 -0.12 9.49 -11.82
N TYR A 26 0.05 8.23 -12.22
CA TYR A 26 0.64 7.18 -11.40
C TYR A 26 1.74 6.48 -12.16
N VAL A 27 2.89 6.31 -11.49
CA VAL A 27 3.98 5.49 -12.00
C VAL A 27 3.81 4.12 -11.38
N ASP A 28 3.56 3.13 -12.22
CA ASP A 28 3.42 1.74 -11.79
C ASP A 28 4.73 1.23 -11.19
N LYS A 29 4.69 0.87 -9.91
CA LYS A 29 5.81 0.30 -9.16
C LYS A 29 5.66 -1.20 -8.93
N THR A 30 4.54 -1.78 -9.35
CA THR A 30 4.23 -3.19 -9.10
C THR A 30 5.26 -4.18 -9.65
N PRO A 31 5.94 -3.97 -10.79
CA PRO A 31 6.99 -4.90 -11.23
C PRO A 31 8.11 -5.01 -10.20
N LYS A 32 8.56 -3.87 -9.66
CA LYS A 32 9.67 -3.86 -8.71
C LYS A 32 9.25 -4.38 -7.34
N ILE A 33 8.00 -4.12 -6.94
CA ILE A 33 7.43 -4.65 -5.71
C ILE A 33 7.39 -6.19 -5.76
N ILE A 34 6.87 -6.77 -6.85
CA ILE A 34 6.76 -8.22 -7.01
C ILE A 34 8.16 -8.87 -7.04
N GLU A 35 9.09 -8.31 -7.81
CA GLU A 35 10.49 -8.77 -7.84
C GLU A 35 11.12 -8.74 -6.43
N MET A 36 10.85 -7.69 -5.65
CA MET A 36 11.39 -7.52 -4.31
C MET A 36 10.81 -8.52 -3.31
N ILE A 37 9.49 -8.76 -3.36
CA ILE A 37 8.80 -9.75 -2.52
C ILE A 37 9.34 -11.16 -2.79
N GLY A 38 9.59 -11.52 -4.05
CA GLY A 38 10.11 -12.84 -4.41
C GLY A 38 11.58 -13.10 -4.08
N LYS A 39 12.34 -12.07 -3.65
CA LYS A 39 13.80 -12.17 -3.45
C LYS A 39 14.25 -12.25 -2.00
N SER A 40 13.45 -11.81 -1.04
CA SER A 40 13.86 -11.74 0.37
C SER A 40 12.64 -11.78 1.29
N ASP A 41 12.76 -12.53 2.38
CA ASP A 41 11.76 -12.56 3.46
C ASP A 41 11.72 -11.25 4.26
N TYR A 42 12.84 -10.51 4.28
CA TYR A 42 12.98 -9.26 5.02
C TYR A 42 13.48 -8.14 4.11
N ILE A 43 12.71 -7.04 4.06
CA ILE A 43 12.98 -5.91 3.17
C ILE A 43 13.02 -4.63 4.01
N PHE A 44 14.15 -3.93 3.97
CA PHE A 44 14.30 -2.63 4.61
C PHE A 44 14.26 -1.49 3.58
N LEU A 45 13.27 -0.60 3.70
CA LEU A 45 13.07 0.55 2.80
C LEU A 45 13.56 1.87 3.43
N SER A 46 14.88 2.04 3.56
CA SER A 46 15.52 3.27 4.05
C SER A 46 15.40 4.42 3.05
N ARG A 47 14.58 5.46 3.32
CA ARG A 47 14.51 6.69 2.47
C ARG A 47 13.96 7.94 3.19
N PRO A 48 14.24 9.16 2.68
CA PRO A 48 13.82 10.45 3.27
C PRO A 48 12.31 10.68 3.37
N ARG A 49 11.90 11.59 4.26
CA ARG A 49 10.51 12.00 4.51
C ARG A 49 9.87 12.51 3.21
N ARG A 50 8.61 12.14 2.94
CA ARG A 50 7.77 12.52 1.77
C ARG A 50 8.08 11.85 0.42
N PHE A 51 9.00 10.88 0.36
CA PHE A 51 9.28 10.11 -0.87
C PHE A 51 8.29 8.95 -1.15
N GLY A 52 6.98 9.17 -0.97
CA GLY A 52 5.94 8.23 -1.42
C GLY A 52 5.95 6.84 -0.75
N LYS A 53 6.49 6.72 0.48
CA LYS A 53 6.51 5.46 1.24
C LYS A 53 5.10 4.95 1.52
N SER A 54 4.21 5.81 2.02
CA SER A 54 2.85 5.40 2.42
C SER A 54 2.11 4.76 1.26
N LEU A 55 2.09 5.40 0.09
CA LEU A 55 1.45 4.85 -1.10
C LEU A 55 2.09 3.52 -1.55
N THR A 56 3.40 3.38 -1.41
CA THR A 56 4.10 2.13 -1.78
C THR A 56 3.73 1.00 -0.82
N LEU A 57 3.75 1.25 0.49
CA LEU A 57 3.33 0.28 1.50
C LEU A 57 1.83 -0.07 1.37
N ASP A 58 1.02 0.92 1.01
CA ASP A 58 -0.40 0.70 0.71
C ASP A 58 -0.56 -0.20 -0.52
N THR A 59 0.16 0.07 -1.61
CA THR A 59 0.18 -0.80 -2.81
C THR A 59 0.57 -2.25 -2.47
N VAL A 60 1.59 -2.43 -1.61
CA VAL A 60 1.99 -3.77 -1.13
C VAL A 60 0.85 -4.43 -0.36
N ALA A 61 0.22 -3.71 0.56
CA ALA A 61 -0.93 -4.23 1.31
C ALA A 61 -2.10 -4.63 0.39
N GLU A 62 -2.41 -3.82 -0.62
CA GLU A 62 -3.49 -4.12 -1.57
C GLU A 62 -3.19 -5.37 -2.43
N LEU A 63 -1.91 -5.64 -2.74
CA LEU A 63 -1.48 -6.90 -3.39
C LEU A 63 -1.76 -8.10 -2.48
N PHE A 64 -1.29 -8.07 -1.23
CA PHE A 64 -1.50 -9.17 -0.28
C PHE A 64 -2.97 -9.38 0.09
N CYS A 65 -3.79 -8.33 0.08
CA CYS A 65 -5.24 -8.42 0.23
C CYS A 65 -5.99 -8.94 -1.01
N ALA A 66 -5.28 -9.18 -2.13
CA ALA A 66 -5.83 -9.63 -3.40
C ALA A 66 -6.89 -8.69 -4.02
N ASN A 67 -6.74 -7.37 -3.86
CA ASN A 67 -7.69 -6.38 -4.38
C ASN A 67 -7.49 -6.08 -5.88
N LYS A 68 -7.70 -7.10 -6.73
CA LYS A 68 -7.37 -7.12 -8.16
C LYS A 68 -7.85 -5.89 -8.94
N ASP A 69 -9.05 -5.38 -8.64
CA ASP A 69 -9.66 -4.25 -9.36
C ASP A 69 -8.80 -2.98 -9.34
N LEU A 70 -8.01 -2.78 -8.27
CA LEU A 70 -7.10 -1.64 -8.16
C LEU A 70 -5.92 -1.72 -9.14
N PHE A 71 -5.62 -2.92 -9.63
CA PHE A 71 -4.45 -3.24 -10.43
C PHE A 71 -4.73 -3.43 -11.91
N ILE A 72 -5.98 -3.29 -12.37
CA ILE A 72 -6.34 -3.38 -13.79
C ILE A 72 -5.49 -2.40 -14.62
N GLY A 73 -4.82 -2.90 -15.65
CA GLY A 73 -3.89 -2.15 -16.50
C GLY A 73 -2.52 -1.88 -15.89
N LEU A 74 -2.22 -2.39 -14.69
CA LEU A 74 -0.89 -2.38 -14.08
C LEU A 74 -0.19 -3.72 -14.31
N TYR A 75 1.14 -3.75 -14.16
CA TYR A 75 1.92 -4.97 -14.32
C TYR A 75 1.46 -6.10 -13.40
N ALA A 76 1.11 -5.80 -12.14
CA ALA A 76 0.59 -6.79 -11.20
C ALA A 76 -0.64 -7.57 -11.69
N GLU A 77 -1.50 -6.99 -12.54
CA GLU A 77 -2.75 -7.62 -13.00
C GLU A 77 -2.53 -9.06 -13.47
N ASN A 78 -1.44 -9.30 -14.18
CA ASN A 78 -1.11 -10.58 -14.79
C ASN A 78 0.09 -11.29 -14.14
N HIS A 79 0.70 -10.69 -13.11
CA HIS A 79 1.94 -11.19 -12.49
C HIS A 79 1.80 -11.42 -10.98
N TRP A 80 0.58 -11.38 -10.46
CA TRP A 80 0.26 -11.68 -9.05
C TRP A 80 -0.80 -12.79 -8.99
N ASP A 81 -0.70 -13.66 -7.99
CA ASP A 81 -1.71 -14.70 -7.73
C ASP A 81 -2.87 -14.11 -6.91
N TRP A 82 -3.94 -13.75 -7.60
CA TRP A 82 -5.15 -13.18 -7.00
C TRP A 82 -6.02 -14.20 -6.26
N THR A 83 -5.72 -15.49 -6.35
CA THR A 83 -6.47 -16.53 -5.61
C THR A 83 -6.03 -16.61 -4.15
N VAL A 84 -4.82 -16.12 -3.85
CA VAL A 84 -4.24 -16.12 -2.52
C VAL A 84 -4.48 -14.78 -1.83
N LYS A 85 -5.16 -14.81 -0.69
CA LYS A 85 -5.45 -13.64 0.14
C LYS A 85 -4.81 -13.79 1.51
N HIS A 86 -4.13 -12.74 1.96
CA HIS A 86 -3.50 -12.67 3.28
C HIS A 86 -4.15 -11.57 4.13
N PRO A 87 -4.33 -11.80 5.44
CA PRO A 87 -4.67 -10.72 6.36
C PRO A 87 -3.48 -9.76 6.48
N VAL A 88 -3.73 -8.47 6.28
CA VAL A 88 -2.68 -7.43 6.36
C VAL A 88 -2.85 -6.58 7.61
N ILE A 89 -1.86 -6.64 8.49
CA ILE A 89 -1.82 -5.83 9.72
C ILE A 89 -0.86 -4.65 9.50
N ARG A 90 -1.36 -3.42 9.69
CA ARG A 90 -0.55 -2.20 9.65
C ARG A 90 -0.26 -1.71 11.06
N ILE A 91 1.00 -1.79 11.47
CA ILE A 91 1.47 -1.27 12.77
C ILE A 91 2.28 0.01 12.52
N SER A 92 1.96 1.07 13.27
CA SER A 92 2.70 2.34 13.23
C SER A 92 3.03 2.77 14.65
N PHE A 93 4.30 3.10 14.87
CA PHE A 93 4.79 3.70 16.11
C PHE A 93 4.93 5.22 16.01
N GLY A 94 4.41 5.83 14.92
CA GLY A 94 4.41 7.28 14.75
C GLY A 94 3.25 7.92 15.52
N GLY A 95 3.55 8.65 16.60
CA GLY A 95 2.58 9.40 17.41
C GLY A 95 3.02 9.53 18.88
N ASN A 96 2.19 10.17 19.72
CA ASN A 96 2.34 10.13 21.19
C ASN A 96 1.91 8.76 21.71
N VAL A 97 2.76 7.77 21.53
CA VAL A 97 2.55 6.41 22.03
C VAL A 97 2.92 6.40 23.51
N SER A 98 1.96 6.19 24.42
CA SER A 98 2.31 5.75 25.77
C SER A 98 2.70 4.27 25.66
N PHE A 99 3.91 3.94 26.09
CA PHE A 99 4.40 2.56 26.08
C PHE A 99 3.96 1.81 27.35
N ASP A 100 2.69 1.96 27.73
CA ASP A 100 2.11 1.13 28.77
C ASP A 100 1.47 -0.13 28.15
N GLU A 101 1.49 -1.22 28.91
CA GLU A 101 1.00 -2.52 28.47
C GLU A 101 -0.49 -2.47 28.05
N GLN A 102 -1.31 -1.71 28.78
CA GLN A 102 -2.75 -1.62 28.54
C GLN A 102 -3.05 -0.93 27.20
N TYR A 103 -2.29 0.12 26.86
CA TYR A 103 -2.38 0.81 25.59
C TYR A 103 -2.01 -0.10 24.42
N LEU A 104 -0.92 -0.87 24.56
CA LEU A 104 -0.51 -1.84 23.56
C LEU A 104 -1.58 -2.92 23.37
N GLN A 105 -2.09 -3.51 24.45
CA GLN A 105 -3.17 -4.52 24.38
C GLN A 105 -4.41 -3.98 23.67
N ARG A 106 -4.82 -2.72 23.93
CA ARG A 106 -5.94 -2.07 23.23
C ARG A 106 -5.69 -1.91 21.74
N ILE A 107 -4.49 -1.51 21.33
CA ILE A 107 -4.14 -1.40 19.90
C ILE A 107 -4.17 -2.77 19.24
N PHE A 108 -3.56 -3.78 19.84
CA PHE A 108 -3.53 -5.14 19.31
C PHE A 108 -4.95 -5.70 19.14
N ASN A 109 -5.80 -5.59 20.18
CA ASN A 109 -7.18 -6.05 20.11
C ASN A 109 -7.97 -5.34 19.00
N ARG A 110 -7.77 -4.02 18.83
CA ARG A 110 -8.41 -3.26 17.74
C ARG A 110 -7.92 -3.67 16.36
N LEU A 111 -6.65 -4.05 16.21
CA LEU A 111 -6.09 -4.51 14.95
C LEU A 111 -6.63 -5.90 14.59
N LEU A 112 -6.76 -6.79 15.57
CA LEU A 112 -7.25 -8.15 15.39
C LEU A 112 -8.77 -8.25 15.27
N SER A 113 -9.52 -7.26 15.75
CA SER A 113 -10.98 -7.22 15.63
C SER A 113 -11.49 -6.66 14.29
N LYS A 114 -10.60 -6.28 13.38
CA LYS A 114 -11.00 -5.88 12.02
C LYS A 114 -11.18 -7.14 11.15
N PRO A 115 -12.33 -7.29 10.46
CA PRO A 115 -12.60 -8.43 9.59
C PRO A 115 -11.67 -8.45 8.37
#